data_AF-A0A7X3TBU5-F1
#
_entry.id   AF-A0A7X3TBU5-F1
#
_cell.length_a   1.000
_cell.length_b   1.000
_cell.length_c   1.000
_cell.angle_alpha   90.00
_cell.angle_beta   90.00
_cell.angle_gamma   90.00
#
_symmetry.space_group_name_H-M   'P 1'
#
loop_
_entity.id
_entity.type
_entity.pdbx_description
1 polymer ?
#
loop_
_entity_poly.entity_id
_entity_poly.type
_entity_poly.pdbx_seq_one_letter_code
_entity_poly.pdbx_strand_id
1 'polypeptide(L)'
;MIHIHFDALLRTEAFVERVETRLTDATRFWTDFLAPFIWDEIDDIFDSEGNGRWAGLDPLYAARKGVTHPGKGILEREGSYRDAATHPNRPGSIAEYSAQELVLGVSGGYFESRFGANYPALHEEGNDETNLSARPVYELIAAGERFEERVGQLGDKYLQEEIAAAERGNR
;
A
#
# COMPACT_ATOMS: atom_id res chain seq x y z
N MET A 1 -35.67 41.98 -13.93
CA MET A 1 -36.43 40.87 -13.32
C MET A 1 -35.49 39.68 -13.27
N ILE A 2 -35.12 39.23 -12.07
CA ILE A 2 -34.17 38.11 -11.88
C ILE A 2 -35.03 36.86 -11.66
N HIS A 3 -35.01 35.94 -12.61
CA HIS A 3 -35.62 34.63 -12.45
C HIS A 3 -34.59 33.71 -11.80
N ILE A 4 -34.70 33.52 -10.48
CA ILE A 4 -33.96 32.46 -9.79
C ILE A 4 -34.69 31.15 -10.12
N HIS A 5 -34.09 30.32 -10.97
CA HIS A 5 -34.62 29.00 -11.31
C HIS A 5 -34.37 28.04 -10.14
N PHE A 6 -35.41 27.79 -9.33
CA PHE A 6 -35.40 26.79 -8.26
C PHE A 6 -34.98 25.39 -8.77
N ASP A 7 -35.25 25.08 -10.03
CA ASP A 7 -34.81 23.84 -10.68
C ASP A 7 -33.29 23.66 -10.72
N ALA A 8 -32.52 24.76 -10.84
CA ALA A 8 -31.07 24.68 -10.85
C ALA A 8 -30.52 24.36 -9.46
N LEU A 9 -31.13 24.91 -8.40
CA LEU A 9 -30.78 24.61 -7.01
C LEU A 9 -31.09 23.14 -6.68
N LEU A 10 -32.30 22.67 -7.00
CA LEU A 10 -32.70 21.28 -6.76
C LEU A 10 -31.81 20.26 -7.50
N ARG A 11 -31.43 20.56 -8.76
CA ARG A 11 -30.49 19.71 -9.51
C ARG A 11 -29.09 19.72 -8.91
N THR A 12 -28.66 20.85 -8.35
CA THR A 12 -27.37 20.98 -7.68
C THR A 12 -27.36 20.20 -6.36
N GLU A 13 -28.41 20.32 -5.55
CA GLU A 13 -28.59 19.56 -4.31
C GLU A 13 -28.57 18.05 -4.58
N ALA A 14 -29.37 17.59 -5.54
CA ALA A 14 -29.39 16.17 -5.92
C ALA A 14 -28.05 15.67 -6.48
N PHE A 15 -27.27 16.55 -7.13
CA PHE A 15 -25.94 16.21 -7.59
C PHE A 15 -24.95 16.07 -6.43
N VAL A 16 -24.94 17.04 -5.51
CA VAL A 16 -24.08 17.03 -4.32
C VAL A 16 -24.38 15.80 -3.46
N GLU A 17 -25.65 15.49 -3.20
CA GLU A 17 -26.05 14.32 -2.41
C GLU A 17 -25.56 13.00 -3.05
N ARG A 18 -25.61 12.89 -4.39
CA ARG A 18 -25.07 11.71 -5.09
C ARG A 18 -23.56 11.61 -4.96
N VAL A 19 -22.83 12.72 -5.08
CA VAL A 19 -21.38 12.72 -4.89
C VAL A 19 -21.05 12.36 -3.45
N GLU A 20 -21.70 12.99 -2.47
CA GLU A 20 -21.50 12.73 -1.05
C GLU A 20 -21.75 11.25 -0.71
N THR A 21 -22.87 10.69 -1.17
CA THR A 21 -23.19 9.26 -0.98
C THR A 21 -22.07 8.37 -1.53
N ARG A 22 -21.50 8.71 -2.70
CA ARG A 22 -20.40 7.93 -3.29
C ARG A 22 -19.09 8.09 -2.53
N LEU A 23 -18.86 9.24 -1.91
CA LEU A 23 -17.68 9.49 -1.08
C LEU A 23 -17.78 8.88 0.33
N THR A 24 -18.99 8.53 0.80
CA THR A 24 -19.15 7.81 2.10
C THR A 24 -18.62 6.38 2.08
N ASP A 25 -18.47 5.79 0.89
CA ASP A 25 -17.85 4.49 0.70
C ASP A 25 -16.53 4.65 -0.06
N ALA A 26 -15.43 4.74 0.70
CA ALA A 26 -14.09 4.89 0.15
C ALA A 26 -13.51 3.57 -0.39
N THR A 27 -14.27 2.46 -0.40
CA THR A 27 -13.77 1.15 -0.88
C THR A 27 -13.12 1.27 -2.26
N ARG A 28 -13.75 2.01 -3.19
CA ARG A 28 -13.20 2.24 -4.53
C ARG A 28 -11.90 3.04 -4.52
N PHE A 29 -11.80 4.06 -3.66
CA PHE A 29 -10.55 4.80 -3.50
C PHE A 29 -9.42 3.87 -3.03
N TRP A 30 -9.71 2.99 -2.08
CA TRP A 30 -8.76 2.00 -1.60
C TRP A 30 -8.33 1.02 -2.68
N THR A 31 -9.28 0.41 -3.40
CA THR A 31 -8.99 -0.68 -4.34
C THR A 31 -8.40 -0.20 -5.66
N ASP A 32 -8.88 0.93 -6.18
CA ASP A 32 -8.57 1.36 -7.55
C ASP A 32 -7.40 2.36 -7.59
N PHE A 33 -7.12 3.04 -6.47
CA PHE A 33 -6.11 4.11 -6.42
C PHE A 33 -5.03 3.82 -5.40
N LEU A 34 -5.40 3.67 -4.12
CA LEU A 34 -4.42 3.66 -3.05
C LEU A 34 -3.64 2.34 -2.95
N ALA A 35 -4.32 1.18 -2.98
CA ALA A 35 -3.66 -0.12 -2.86
C ALA A 35 -2.72 -0.44 -4.04
N PRO A 36 -3.09 -0.19 -5.31
CA PRO A 36 -2.17 -0.37 -6.43
C PRO A 36 -0.89 0.46 -6.29
N PHE A 37 -1.04 1.74 -5.90
CA PHE A 37 0.11 2.60 -5.64
C PHE A 37 0.99 2.07 -4.50
N ILE A 38 0.41 1.63 -3.39
CA ILE A 38 1.16 1.05 -2.27
C ILE A 38 1.93 -0.20 -2.72
N TRP A 39 1.31 -1.09 -3.51
CA TRP A 39 1.99 -2.28 -4.00
C TRP A 39 3.15 -1.95 -4.94
N ASP A 40 2.99 -0.97 -5.83
CA ASP A 40 4.08 -0.50 -6.70
C ASP A 40 5.24 0.07 -5.87
N GLU A 41 4.96 0.87 -4.83
CA GLU A 41 6.01 1.40 -3.93
C GLU A 41 6.71 0.28 -3.14
N ILE A 42 5.97 -0.72 -2.67
CA ILE A 42 6.55 -1.91 -2.01
C ILE A 42 7.47 -2.63 -2.99
N ASP A 43 7.03 -2.86 -4.22
CA ASP A 43 7.81 -3.55 -5.25
C ASP A 43 9.10 -2.80 -5.58
N ASP A 44 9.01 -1.47 -5.74
CA ASP A 44 10.16 -0.58 -5.90
C ASP A 44 11.12 -0.63 -4.70
N ILE A 45 10.62 -0.76 -3.47
CA ILE A 45 11.46 -0.96 -2.27
C ILE A 45 12.22 -2.29 -2.35
N PHE A 46 11.57 -3.37 -2.80
CA PHE A 46 12.25 -4.66 -3.03
C PHE A 46 13.32 -4.56 -4.11
N ASP A 47 13.02 -3.94 -5.25
CA ASP A 47 13.93 -3.82 -6.39
C ASP A 47 15.10 -2.87 -6.11
N SER A 48 14.82 -1.75 -5.45
CA SER A 48 15.84 -0.81 -5.02
C SER A 48 16.64 -1.32 -3.84
N GLU A 49 16.24 -2.41 -3.17
CA GLU A 49 16.81 -2.87 -1.91
C GLU A 49 16.70 -1.82 -0.77
N GLY A 50 15.82 -0.84 -0.94
CA GLY A 50 15.81 0.38 -0.13
C GLY A 50 17.05 1.26 -0.31
N ASN A 51 17.74 1.22 -1.46
CA ASN A 51 18.92 2.06 -1.73
C ASN A 51 18.59 3.55 -1.60
N GLY A 52 19.36 4.27 -0.77
CA GLY A 52 19.09 5.65 -0.35
C GLY A 52 19.64 5.94 1.05
N ARG A 53 18.78 6.42 1.98
CA ARG A 53 19.12 6.85 3.35
C ARG A 53 19.47 5.73 4.34
N TRP A 54 19.52 4.47 3.92
CA TRP A 54 19.54 3.32 4.82
C TRP A 54 20.88 2.59 4.81
N ALA A 55 21.27 2.03 5.97
CA ALA A 55 22.53 1.28 6.10
C ALA A 55 22.53 0.01 5.22
N GLY A 56 23.69 -0.52 4.84
CA GLY A 56 23.77 -1.83 4.16
C GLY A 56 23.42 -3.00 5.10
N LEU A 57 23.29 -4.22 4.58
CA LEU A 57 23.30 -5.41 5.46
C LEU A 57 24.60 -5.47 6.24
N ASP A 58 24.54 -6.12 7.39
CA ASP A 58 25.74 -6.67 7.97
C ASP A 58 26.49 -7.57 6.98
N PRO A 59 27.83 -7.40 6.83
CA PRO A 59 28.63 -8.15 5.87
C PRO A 59 28.57 -9.68 6.05
N LEU A 60 28.46 -10.18 7.28
CA LEU A 60 28.40 -11.61 7.57
C LEU A 60 27.08 -12.20 7.08
N TYR A 61 25.97 -11.49 7.32
CA TYR A 61 24.68 -11.90 6.80
C TYR A 61 24.65 -11.83 5.27
N ALA A 62 25.17 -10.75 4.66
CA ALA A 62 25.26 -10.63 3.21
C ALA A 62 26.06 -11.79 2.60
N ALA A 63 27.20 -12.17 3.20
CA ALA A 63 28.00 -13.30 2.75
C ALA A 63 27.25 -14.63 2.89
N ARG A 64 26.61 -14.88 4.04
CA ARG A 64 25.81 -16.10 4.26
C ARG A 64 24.64 -16.20 3.28
N LYS A 65 23.97 -15.08 3.02
CA LYS A 65 22.86 -14.98 2.08
C LYS A 65 23.33 -15.23 0.65
N GLY A 66 24.47 -14.66 0.24
CA GLY A 66 25.06 -14.90 -1.08
C GLY A 66 25.37 -16.37 -1.37
N VAL A 67 25.66 -17.18 -0.36
CA VAL A 67 25.85 -18.63 -0.50
C VAL A 67 24.53 -19.40 -0.49
N THR A 68 23.62 -19.06 0.43
CA THR A 68 22.38 -19.83 0.66
C THR A 68 21.25 -19.46 -0.30
N HIS A 69 21.26 -18.24 -0.84
CA HIS A 69 20.22 -17.67 -1.72
C HIS A 69 20.90 -16.82 -2.82
N PRO A 70 21.71 -17.43 -3.72
CA PRO A 70 22.47 -16.70 -4.72
C PRO A 70 21.55 -15.91 -5.67
N GLY A 71 21.89 -14.65 -5.93
CA GLY A 71 21.15 -13.77 -6.85
C GLY A 71 19.88 -13.13 -6.26
N LYS A 72 19.61 -13.31 -4.96
CA LYS A 72 18.47 -12.68 -4.28
C LYS A 72 18.85 -11.37 -3.61
N GLY A 73 18.02 -10.34 -3.81
CA GLY A 73 18.25 -9.01 -3.27
C GLY A 73 18.07 -8.94 -1.75
N ILE A 74 18.50 -7.85 -1.11
CA ILE A 74 18.60 -7.69 0.35
C ILE A 74 17.33 -8.07 1.12
N LEU A 75 16.16 -7.73 0.56
CA LEU A 75 14.84 -7.92 1.16
C LEU A 75 14.20 -9.26 0.79
N GLU A 76 14.82 -10.08 -0.07
CA GLU A 76 14.20 -11.28 -0.62
C GLU A 76 14.98 -12.55 -0.28
N ARG A 77 14.30 -13.62 0.16
CA ARG A 77 14.89 -14.97 0.28
C ARG A 77 14.29 -15.94 -0.74
N GLU A 78 12.97 -16.13 -0.70
CA GLU A 78 12.26 -17.09 -1.55
C GLU A 78 11.17 -16.44 -2.44
N GLY A 79 11.06 -15.11 -2.45
CA GLY A 79 10.03 -14.37 -3.19
C GLY A 79 8.65 -14.36 -2.51
N SER A 80 8.32 -15.37 -1.71
CA SER A 80 7.03 -15.51 -1.01
C SER A 80 6.62 -14.30 -0.17
N TYR A 81 7.58 -13.64 0.49
CA TYR A 81 7.32 -12.45 1.28
C TYR A 81 7.04 -11.22 0.41
N ARG A 82 7.78 -11.03 -0.69
CA ARG A 82 7.48 -10.01 -1.70
C ARG A 82 6.09 -10.24 -2.29
N ASP A 83 5.80 -11.46 -2.72
CA ASP A 83 4.48 -11.85 -3.24
C ASP A 83 3.34 -11.53 -2.27
N ALA A 84 3.52 -11.84 -0.97
CA ALA A 84 2.52 -11.53 0.05
C ALA A 84 2.32 -10.02 0.26
N ALA A 85 3.40 -9.23 0.15
CA ALA A 85 3.38 -7.79 0.36
C ALA A 85 2.87 -7.00 -0.86
N THR A 86 3.12 -7.48 -2.08
CA THR A 86 2.81 -6.75 -3.33
C THR A 86 1.58 -7.26 -4.08
N HIS A 87 1.04 -8.43 -3.73
CA HIS A 87 -0.10 -8.99 -4.45
C HIS A 87 -1.23 -9.38 -3.51
N PRO A 88 -2.45 -8.87 -3.75
CA PRO A 88 -3.61 -9.31 -2.98
C PRO A 88 -3.88 -10.79 -3.25
N ASN A 89 -4.43 -11.49 -2.25
CA ASN A 89 -4.80 -12.91 -2.32
C ASN A 89 -3.63 -13.90 -2.43
N ARG A 90 -2.39 -13.46 -2.18
CA ARG A 90 -1.27 -14.39 -2.01
C ARG A 90 -1.25 -14.99 -0.59
N PRO A 91 -0.75 -16.22 -0.43
CA PRO A 91 -0.58 -16.80 0.90
C PRO A 91 0.21 -15.87 1.83
N GLY A 92 -0.38 -15.54 2.99
CA GLY A 92 0.22 -14.61 3.94
C GLY A 92 -0.03 -13.13 3.65
N SER A 93 -0.72 -12.76 2.57
CA SER A 93 -1.15 -11.39 2.32
C SER A 93 -2.34 -11.00 3.20
N ILE A 94 -2.31 -9.80 3.77
CA ILE A 94 -3.44 -9.16 4.44
C ILE A 94 -3.85 -7.98 3.57
N ALA A 95 -5.09 -8.01 3.08
CA ALA A 95 -5.68 -6.94 2.28
C ALA A 95 -7.17 -6.87 2.56
N GLU A 96 -7.56 -5.98 3.48
CA GLU A 96 -8.93 -5.79 3.90
C GLU A 96 -9.40 -4.39 3.51
N TYR A 97 -10.59 -4.31 2.94
CA TYR A 97 -11.17 -3.08 2.40
C TYR A 97 -12.55 -2.90 2.99
N SER A 98 -12.79 -1.74 3.59
CA SER A 98 -14.12 -1.31 4.02
C SER A 98 -14.42 0.11 3.54
N ALA A 99 -15.65 0.56 3.75
CA ALA A 99 -16.05 1.93 3.43
C ALA A 99 -15.18 3.00 4.11
N GLN A 100 -14.54 2.69 5.23
CA GLN A 100 -13.83 3.65 6.07
C GLN A 100 -12.33 3.37 6.20
N GLU A 101 -11.89 2.15 5.95
CA GLU A 101 -10.50 1.73 6.20
C GLU A 101 -9.95 0.81 5.12
N LEU A 102 -8.63 0.91 4.97
CA LEU A 102 -7.78 0.02 4.22
C LEU A 102 -6.77 -0.60 5.20
N VAL A 103 -6.73 -1.93 5.29
CA VAL A 103 -5.71 -2.66 6.04
C VAL A 103 -4.87 -3.46 5.07
N LEU A 104 -3.59 -3.12 4.96
CA LEU A 104 -2.59 -3.86 4.18
C LEU A 104 -1.51 -4.38 5.11
N GLY A 105 -1.02 -5.58 4.83
CA GLY A 105 0.05 -6.16 5.63
C GLY A 105 0.45 -7.57 5.21
N VAL A 106 1.33 -8.16 6.00
CA VAL A 106 1.76 -9.55 5.86
C VAL A 106 1.47 -10.30 7.15
N SER A 107 0.89 -11.50 7.04
CA SER A 107 0.54 -12.34 8.17
C SER A 107 1.78 -12.98 8.78
N GLY A 108 2.21 -12.48 9.93
CA GLY A 108 3.36 -13.03 10.64
C GLY A 108 3.23 -14.53 10.93
N GLY A 109 2.07 -14.95 11.45
CA GLY A 109 1.80 -16.35 11.77
C GLY A 109 1.87 -17.30 10.56
N TYR A 110 1.49 -16.84 9.36
CA TYR A 110 1.69 -17.62 8.13
C TYR A 110 3.18 -17.90 7.89
N PHE A 111 4.00 -16.85 7.93
CA PHE A 111 5.42 -16.96 7.69
C PHE A 111 6.16 -17.72 8.80
N GLU A 112 5.75 -17.57 10.06
CA GLU A 112 6.30 -18.34 11.16
C GLU A 112 6.03 -19.84 11.02
N SER A 113 4.80 -20.21 10.64
CA SER A 113 4.44 -21.62 10.42
C SER A 113 5.24 -22.27 9.28
N ARG A 114 5.60 -21.47 8.27
CA ARG A 114 6.26 -21.95 7.05
C ARG A 114 7.78 -21.96 7.16
N PHE A 115 8.36 -20.97 7.84
CA PHE A 115 9.79 -20.72 7.84
C PHE A 115 10.44 -20.76 9.24
N GLY A 116 9.64 -20.95 10.29
CA GLY A 116 10.08 -21.02 11.68
C GLY A 116 9.69 -19.77 12.48
N ALA A 117 9.63 -19.93 13.80
CA ALA A 117 9.28 -18.86 14.73
C ALA A 117 10.14 -17.60 14.52
N ASN A 118 9.55 -16.42 14.72
CA ASN A 118 10.18 -15.13 14.53
C ASN A 118 10.62 -14.84 13.09
N TYR A 119 10.15 -15.57 12.06
CA TYR A 119 10.52 -15.24 10.67
C TYR A 119 10.23 -13.78 10.31
N PRO A 120 9.03 -13.23 10.57
CA PRO A 120 8.73 -11.82 10.30
C PRO A 120 9.65 -10.91 11.11
N ALA A 121 9.81 -11.12 12.41
CA ALA A 121 10.72 -10.32 13.24
C ALA A 121 12.19 -10.39 12.75
N LEU A 122 12.70 -11.55 12.35
CA LEU A 122 14.06 -11.67 11.81
C LEU A 122 14.21 -11.01 10.43
N HIS A 123 13.10 -10.88 9.69
CA HIS A 123 13.05 -10.24 8.37
C HIS A 123 12.74 -8.73 8.45
N GLU A 124 11.98 -8.30 9.46
CA GLU A 124 11.39 -6.97 9.64
C GLU A 124 11.99 -6.21 10.82
N GLU A 125 12.38 -6.83 11.93
CA GLU A 125 13.04 -6.23 13.11
C GLU A 125 14.55 -6.50 13.16
N GLY A 126 15.03 -7.41 12.32
CA GLY A 126 16.42 -7.84 12.41
C GLY A 126 16.73 -8.43 13.79
N ASN A 127 18.00 -8.65 14.14
CA ASN A 127 18.36 -8.90 15.52
C ASN A 127 19.83 -8.55 15.79
N ASP A 128 20.11 -8.19 17.04
CA ASP A 128 21.46 -7.88 17.51
C ASP A 128 22.33 -9.14 17.69
N GLU A 129 21.71 -10.31 17.89
CA GLU A 129 22.44 -11.59 18.09
C GLU A 129 23.05 -12.16 16.80
N THR A 130 22.53 -11.76 15.63
CA THR A 130 22.94 -12.21 14.29
C THR A 130 23.20 -11.06 13.32
N ASN A 131 23.22 -9.81 13.82
CA ASN A 131 23.42 -8.57 13.08
C ASN A 131 22.49 -8.41 11.86
N LEU A 132 21.23 -8.81 11.99
CA LEU A 132 20.24 -8.56 10.93
C LEU A 132 19.64 -7.17 11.12
N SER A 133 19.51 -6.38 10.07
CA SER A 133 18.80 -5.11 10.13
C SER A 133 17.32 -5.30 9.83
N ALA A 134 16.48 -4.85 10.75
CA ALA A 134 15.05 -4.63 10.59
C ALA A 134 14.68 -3.88 9.30
N ARG A 135 13.79 -4.37 8.45
CA ARG A 135 13.17 -3.57 7.37
C ARG A 135 11.71 -3.98 7.09
N PRO A 136 10.73 -3.53 7.89
CA PRO A 136 9.32 -3.76 7.60
C PRO A 136 8.95 -2.90 6.38
N VAL A 137 8.54 -3.53 5.28
CA VAL A 137 8.38 -2.81 4.01
C VAL A 137 7.27 -1.75 4.08
N TYR A 138 6.22 -2.00 4.86
CA TYR A 138 5.14 -1.03 5.08
C TYR A 138 5.57 0.20 5.90
N GLU A 139 6.53 0.07 6.82
CA GLU A 139 7.07 1.22 7.56
C GLU A 139 7.95 2.10 6.67
N LEU A 140 8.63 1.51 5.69
CA LEU A 140 9.47 2.24 4.75
C LEU A 140 8.64 3.15 3.84
N ILE A 141 7.41 2.76 3.51
CA ILE A 141 6.47 3.58 2.74
C ILE A 141 6.04 4.81 3.55
N ALA A 142 5.66 4.60 4.82
CA ALA A 142 5.12 5.65 5.68
C ALA A 142 6.15 6.75 6.04
N ALA A 143 7.45 6.45 5.94
CA ALA A 143 8.53 7.40 6.25
C ALA A 143 8.89 8.36 5.09
N GLY A 144 8.27 8.23 3.91
CA GLY A 144 8.61 9.03 2.73
C GLY A 144 7.74 10.29 2.57
N GLU A 145 8.35 11.48 2.51
CA GLU A 145 7.65 12.75 2.19
C GLU A 145 6.86 12.68 0.86
N ARG A 146 7.28 11.82 -0.07
CA ARG A 146 6.59 11.59 -1.35
C ARG A 146 5.27 10.84 -1.21
N PHE A 147 5.11 10.03 -0.15
CA PHE A 147 3.93 9.20 0.02
C PHE A 147 2.69 10.05 0.30
N GLU A 148 2.76 10.97 1.27
CA GLU A 148 1.64 11.86 1.59
C GLU A 148 1.22 12.74 0.40
N GLU A 149 2.20 13.33 -0.30
CA GLU A 149 1.93 14.12 -1.51
C GLU A 149 1.19 13.28 -2.56
N ARG A 150 1.66 12.05 -2.79
CA ARG A 150 1.08 11.16 -3.79
C ARG A 150 -0.31 10.67 -3.42
N VAL A 151 -0.55 10.36 -2.14
CA VAL A 151 -1.88 10.03 -1.62
C VAL A 151 -2.84 11.20 -1.85
N GLY A 152 -2.41 12.45 -1.61
CA GLY A 152 -3.19 13.64 -1.91
C GLY A 152 -3.57 13.75 -3.39
N GLN A 153 -2.60 13.57 -4.29
CA GLN A 153 -2.84 13.57 -5.75
C GLN A 153 -3.82 12.48 -6.19
N LEU A 154 -3.74 11.28 -5.59
CA LEU A 154 -4.66 10.19 -5.86
C LEU A 154 -6.08 10.50 -5.35
N GLY A 155 -6.19 11.13 -4.18
CA GLY A 155 -7.47 11.60 -3.64
C GLY A 155 -8.15 12.63 -4.56
N ASP A 156 -7.39 13.61 -5.06
CA ASP A 156 -7.90 14.60 -6.01
C ASP A 156 -8.39 13.95 -7.31
N LYS A 157 -7.62 12.98 -7.83
CA LYS A 157 -7.99 12.22 -9.03
C LYS A 157 -9.28 11.43 -8.81
N TYR A 158 -9.39 10.73 -7.68
CA TYR A 158 -10.59 9.97 -7.32
C TYR A 158 -11.82 10.89 -7.24
N LEU A 159 -11.71 12.04 -6.57
CA LEU A 159 -12.79 13.02 -6.47
C LEU A 159 -13.25 13.50 -7.86
N GLN A 160 -12.32 13.82 -8.75
CA GLN A 160 -12.64 14.22 -10.13
C GLN A 160 -13.38 13.11 -10.89
N GLU A 161 -12.99 11.85 -10.70
CA GLU A 161 -13.69 10.72 -11.33
C GLU A 161 -15.10 10.50 -10.79
N GLU A 162 -15.33 10.68 -9.49
CA GLU A 162 -16.66 10.57 -8.89
C GLU A 162 -17.59 11.70 -9.34
N ILE A 163 -17.08 12.94 -9.43
CA ILE A 163 -17.80 14.08 -10.01
C ILE A 163 -18.20 13.76 -11.45
N ALA A 164 -17.24 13.34 -12.29
CA ALA A 164 -17.51 13.00 -13.69
C ALA A 164 -18.50 11.84 -13.85
N ALA A 165 -18.47 10.85 -12.94
CA ALA A 165 -19.42 9.75 -12.92
C ALA A 165 -20.84 10.23 -12.55
N ALA A 166 -20.97 11.10 -11.55
CA ALA A 166 -22.24 11.69 -11.14
C ALA A 166 -22.85 12.59 -12.23
N GLU A 167 -22.03 13.27 -13.03
CA GLU A 167 -22.48 14.06 -14.19
C GLU A 167 -23.03 13.19 -15.31
N ARG A 168 -22.38 12.05 -15.60
CA ARG A 168 -22.85 11.09 -16.61
C ARG A 168 -24.21 10.48 -16.25
N GLY A 169 -24.46 10.24 -14.98
CA GLY A 169 -25.75 9.72 -14.50
C GLY A 169 -26.91 10.72 -14.56
N ASN A 170 -26.64 11.99 -14.89
CA ASN A 170 -27.63 13.07 -14.97
C ASN A 170 -28.08 13.39 -16.41
N ARG A 171 -27.58 12.65 -17.41
CA ARG A 171 -27.94 12.74 -18.84
C ARG A 171 -28.90 11.62 -19.21
#